data_AF-V2YZM9-F1
#
_entry.id   AF-V2YZM9-F1
#
_cell.length_a   1.000
_cell.length_b   1.000
_cell.length_c   1.000
_cell.angle_alpha   90.00
_cell.angle_beta   90.00
_cell.angle_gamma   90.00
#
_symmetry.space_group_name_H-M   'P 1'
#
loop_
_entity.id
_entity.type
_entity.pdbx_description
1 polymer ?
#
loop_
_entity_poly.entity_id
_entity_poly.type
_entity_poly.pdbx_seq_one_letter_code
_entity_poly.pdbx_strand_id
1 'polypeptide(L)'
;MSDANTLKRQLKIKSGAAKRLLKENGLYRKEAQDLLARREKLIADGVNTDEWEVKNATNMYEESNKMIRDSSDRLLSVIAELKELVNAAHKEAEFAEDVELKNAESILREASS
;
A
#
# COMPACT_ATOMS: atom_id res chain seq x y z
N MET A 1 30.71 6.22 -8.92
CA MET A 1 29.89 6.09 -7.69
C MET A 1 30.12 4.68 -7.18
N SER A 2 30.43 4.49 -5.90
CA SER A 2 30.55 3.13 -5.34
C SER A 2 29.20 2.42 -5.35
N ASP A 3 29.21 1.10 -5.50
CA ASP A 3 28.00 0.27 -5.50
C ASP A 3 27.20 0.43 -4.20
N ALA A 4 27.91 0.59 -3.08
CA ALA A 4 27.42 1.05 -1.78
C ALA A 4 26.44 2.24 -1.83
N ASN A 5 26.88 3.35 -2.42
CA ASN A 5 26.10 4.58 -2.48
C ASN A 5 24.88 4.43 -3.39
N THR A 6 25.01 3.63 -4.45
CA THR A 6 23.90 3.28 -5.34
C THR A 6 22.84 2.49 -4.60
N LEU A 7 23.25 1.46 -3.85
CA LEU A 7 22.36 0.60 -3.06
C LEU A 7 21.64 1.40 -1.97
N LYS A 8 22.36 2.26 -1.23
CA LYS A 8 21.75 3.16 -0.24
C LYS A 8 20.68 4.07 -0.84
N ARG A 9 20.96 4.64 -2.02
CA ARG A 9 19.98 5.47 -2.74
C ARG A 9 18.77 4.66 -3.16
N GLN A 10 18.95 3.44 -3.64
CA GLN A 10 17.85 2.56 -4.05
C GLN A 10 16.98 2.15 -2.86
N LEU A 11 17.58 1.78 -1.72
CA LEU A 11 16.86 1.50 -0.47
C LEU A 11 15.94 2.67 -0.09
N LYS A 12 16.48 3.90 -0.08
CA LYS A 12 15.70 5.12 0.21
C LYS A 12 14.53 5.32 -0.74
N ILE A 13 14.77 5.18 -2.05
CA ILE A 13 13.76 5.39 -3.10
C ILE A 13 12.64 4.36 -2.98
N LYS A 14 12.98 3.07 -2.90
CA LYS A 14 11.99 1.98 -2.86
C LYS A 14 11.24 1.95 -1.52
N SER A 15 11.92 2.26 -0.42
CA SER A 15 11.27 2.50 0.89
C SER A 15 10.22 3.60 0.82
N GLY A 16 10.56 4.75 0.21
CA GLY A 16 9.61 5.84 0.03
C GLY A 16 8.44 5.49 -0.88
N ALA A 17 8.67 4.70 -1.93
CA ALA A 17 7.61 4.22 -2.82
C ALA A 17 6.66 3.26 -2.10
N ALA A 18 7.19 2.25 -1.39
CA ALA A 18 6.39 1.30 -0.61
C ALA A 18 5.54 2.02 0.45
N LYS A 19 6.13 2.97 1.19
CA LYS A 19 5.42 3.75 2.21
C LYS A 19 4.26 4.58 1.66
N ARG A 20 4.41 5.15 0.45
CA ARG A 20 3.32 5.88 -0.21
C ARG A 20 2.19 4.93 -0.63
N LEU A 21 2.55 3.79 -1.24
CA LEU A 21 1.59 2.79 -1.67
C LEU A 21 0.83 2.15 -0.50
N LEU A 22 1.49 1.92 0.65
CA LEU A 22 0.82 1.47 1.87
C LEU A 22 -0.28 2.45 2.32
N LYS A 23 0.04 3.75 2.34
CA LYS A 23 -0.93 4.79 2.72
C LYS A 23 -2.06 4.92 1.71
N GLU A 24 -1.73 4.90 0.43
CA GLU A 24 -2.69 4.96 -0.68
C GLU A 24 -3.66 3.77 -0.61
N ASN A 25 -3.15 2.55 -0.49
CA ASN A 25 -3.96 1.34 -0.34
C ASN A 25 -4.84 1.39 0.93
N GLY A 26 -4.28 1.84 2.05
CA GLY A 26 -5.03 2.01 3.30
C GLY A 26 -6.17 3.03 3.18
N LEU A 27 -5.95 4.12 2.44
CA LEU A 27 -6.98 5.13 2.17
C LEU A 27 -8.14 4.53 1.36
N TYR A 28 -7.85 3.81 0.27
CA TYR A 28 -8.88 3.17 -0.54
C TYR A 28 -9.64 2.08 0.21
N ARG A 29 -8.96 1.31 1.08
CA ARG A 29 -9.61 0.33 1.97
C ARG A 29 -10.60 1.01 2.91
N LYS A 30 -10.21 2.12 3.52
CA LYS A 30 -11.10 2.88 4.40
C LYS A 30 -12.30 3.44 3.63
N GLU A 31 -12.07 4.02 2.46
CA GLU A 31 -13.15 4.54 1.61
C GLU A 31 -14.15 3.44 1.22
N ALA A 32 -13.66 2.26 0.81
CA ALA A 32 -14.52 1.12 0.51
C ALA A 32 -15.34 0.67 1.73
N GLN A 33 -14.74 0.67 2.93
CA GLN A 33 -15.47 0.36 4.17
C GLN A 33 -16.57 1.39 4.46
N ASP A 34 -16.27 2.68 4.34
CA ASP A 34 -17.23 3.77 4.59
C ASP A 34 -18.39 3.73 3.58
N LEU A 35 -18.10 3.45 2.30
CA LEU A 35 -19.10 3.30 1.24
C LEU A 35 -19.99 2.07 1.43
N LEU A 36 -19.40 0.94 1.86
CA LEU A 36 -20.16 -0.26 2.19
C LEU A 36 -21.10 0.00 3.36
N ALA A 37 -20.61 0.60 4.45
CA ALA A 37 -21.41 0.93 5.62
C ALA A 37 -22.56 1.91 5.25
N ARG A 38 -22.29 2.89 4.39
CA ARG A 38 -23.31 3.81 3.87
C ARG A 38 -24.38 3.07 3.06
N ARG A 39 -23.97 2.18 2.15
CA ARG A 39 -24.88 1.37 1.33
C ARG A 39 -25.78 0.50 2.21
N GLU A 40 -25.20 -0.20 3.19
CA GLU A 40 -25.93 -1.06 4.11
C GLU A 40 -26.91 -0.25 4.96
N LYS A 41 -26.50 0.93 5.42
CA LYS A 41 -27.39 1.84 6.15
C LYS A 41 -28.58 2.30 5.30
N LEU A 42 -28.36 2.70 4.04
CA LEU A 42 -29.46 3.10 3.14
C LEU A 42 -30.49 1.97 2.97
N ILE A 43 -30.02 0.74 2.79
CA ILE A 43 -30.90 -0.44 2.67
C ILE A 43 -31.65 -0.68 3.99
N ALA A 44 -30.97 -0.58 5.13
CA ALA A 44 -31.58 -0.74 6.45
C ALA A 44 -32.63 0.34 6.76
N ASP A 45 -32.41 1.56 6.27
CA ASP A 45 -33.35 2.69 6.38
C ASP A 45 -34.53 2.56 5.39
N GLY A 46 -34.59 1.49 4.60
CA GLY A 46 -35.71 1.15 3.71
C GLY A 46 -35.59 1.70 2.28
N VAL A 47 -34.42 2.23 1.89
CA VAL A 47 -34.18 2.65 0.51
C VAL A 47 -34.01 1.41 -0.37
N ASN A 48 -34.84 1.28 -1.40
CA ASN A 48 -34.77 0.13 -2.31
C ASN A 48 -33.43 0.11 -3.07
N THR A 49 -32.96 -1.08 -3.41
CA THR A 49 -31.65 -1.26 -4.06
C THR A 49 -31.57 -0.71 -5.47
N ASP A 50 -32.71 -0.47 -6.11
CA ASP A 50 -32.81 0.13 -7.43
C ASP A 50 -32.83 1.66 -7.42
N GLU A 51 -32.97 2.27 -6.24
CA GLU A 51 -32.89 3.71 -6.08
C GLU A 51 -31.46 4.22 -6.30
N TRP A 52 -31.39 5.48 -6.71
CA TRP A 52 -30.14 6.11 -7.15
C TRP A 52 -29.10 6.11 -6.02
N GLU A 53 -29.49 6.34 -4.76
CA GLU A 53 -28.57 6.42 -3.63
C GLU A 53 -27.83 5.10 -3.39
N VAL A 54 -28.56 3.96 -3.42
CA VAL A 54 -27.98 2.63 -3.21
C VAL A 54 -27.12 2.22 -4.40
N LYS A 55 -27.58 2.50 -5.63
CA LYS A 55 -26.80 2.26 -6.86
C LYS A 55 -25.50 3.07 -6.87
N ASN A 56 -25.56 4.36 -6.53
CA ASN A 56 -24.39 5.22 -6.51
C ASN A 56 -23.37 4.75 -5.45
N ALA A 57 -23.83 4.44 -4.23
CA ALA A 57 -22.94 3.91 -3.18
C ALA A 57 -22.30 2.58 -3.59
N THR A 58 -23.04 1.71 -4.28
CA THR A 58 -22.53 0.43 -4.83
C THR A 58 -21.47 0.67 -5.91
N ASN A 59 -21.74 1.54 -6.89
CA ASN A 59 -20.78 1.85 -7.96
C ASN A 59 -19.48 2.45 -7.42
N MET A 60 -19.58 3.37 -6.47
CA MET A 60 -18.41 3.96 -5.82
C MET A 60 -17.62 2.90 -5.03
N TYR A 61 -18.31 2.03 -4.29
CA TYR A 61 -17.67 0.93 -3.56
C TYR A 61 -16.90 0.00 -4.51
N GLU A 62 -17.48 -0.35 -5.66
CA GLU A 62 -16.82 -1.16 -6.67
C GLU A 62 -15.59 -0.46 -7.24
N GLU A 63 -15.65 0.84 -7.50
CA GLU A 63 -14.52 1.62 -7.99
C GLU A 63 -13.39 1.70 -6.96
N SER A 64 -13.70 1.99 -5.69
CA SER A 64 -12.71 1.93 -4.60
C SER A 64 -12.07 0.54 -4.50
N ASN A 65 -12.83 -0.55 -4.69
CA ASN A 65 -12.25 -1.90 -4.71
C ASN A 65 -11.30 -2.14 -5.89
N LYS A 66 -11.55 -1.55 -7.07
CA LYS A 66 -10.58 -1.62 -8.17
C LYS A 66 -9.29 -0.90 -7.80
N MET A 67 -9.39 0.27 -7.15
CA MET A 67 -8.23 1.02 -6.67
C MET A 67 -7.45 0.27 -5.58
N ILE A 68 -8.14 -0.45 -4.68
CA ILE A 68 -7.47 -1.34 -3.71
C ILE A 68 -6.66 -2.41 -4.44
N ARG A 69 -7.20 -3.05 -5.48
CA ARG A 69 -6.48 -4.08 -6.25
C ARG A 69 -5.25 -3.50 -6.95
N ASP A 70 -5.41 -2.42 -7.71
CA ASP A 70 -4.29 -1.75 -8.41
C ASP A 70 -3.17 -1.36 -7.44
N SER A 71 -3.52 -0.65 -6.37
CA SER A 71 -2.53 -0.20 -5.38
C SER A 71 -1.89 -1.38 -4.63
N SER A 72 -2.62 -2.49 -4.42
CA SER A 72 -2.05 -3.71 -3.82
C SER A 72 -1.04 -4.37 -4.77
N ASP A 73 -1.36 -4.49 -6.05
CA ASP A 73 -0.47 -5.12 -7.04
C ASP A 73 0.82 -4.30 -7.20
N ARG A 74 0.70 -2.97 -7.27
CA ARG A 74 1.84 -2.05 -7.29
C ARG A 74 2.67 -2.14 -6.01
N LEU A 75 2.01 -2.22 -4.85
CA LEU A 75 2.68 -2.38 -3.56
C LEU A 75 3.46 -3.69 -3.49
N LEU A 76 2.87 -4.81 -3.92
CA LEU A 76 3.52 -6.12 -3.95
C LEU A 76 4.78 -6.11 -4.80
N SER A 77 4.72 -5.49 -5.98
CA SER A 77 5.88 -5.33 -6.87
C SER A 77 7.01 -4.55 -6.19
N VAL A 78 6.71 -3.38 -5.62
CA VAL A 78 7.72 -2.54 -4.95
C VAL A 78 8.28 -3.23 -3.68
N ILE A 79 7.48 -3.99 -2.95
CA ILE A 79 7.93 -4.79 -1.81
C ILE A 79 8.91 -5.87 -2.25
N ALA A 80 8.65 -6.56 -3.36
CA ALA A 80 9.54 -7.58 -3.88
C ALA A 80 10.91 -6.98 -4.22
N GLU A 81 10.94 -5.86 -4.95
CA GLU A 81 12.17 -5.13 -5.24
C GLU A 81 12.89 -4.64 -3.96
N LEU A 82 12.13 -4.14 -2.98
CA LEU A 82 12.71 -3.68 -1.71
C LEU A 82 13.34 -4.83 -0.91
N LYS A 83 12.72 -6.02 -0.92
CA LYS A 83 13.28 -7.23 -0.29
C LYS A 83 14.61 -7.62 -0.93
N GLU A 84 14.71 -7.57 -2.26
CA GLU A 84 15.96 -7.86 -2.97
C GLU A 84 17.08 -6.88 -2.56
N LEU A 85 16.76 -5.58 -2.47
CA LEU A 85 17.72 -4.56 -2.03
C LEU A 85 18.17 -4.75 -0.57
N VAL A 86 17.24 -5.09 0.33
CA VAL A 86 17.56 -5.40 1.73
C VAL A 86 18.48 -6.61 1.82
N ASN A 87 18.18 -7.68 1.07
CA ASN A 87 19.03 -8.88 1.02
C ASN A 87 20.42 -8.59 0.44
N ALA A 88 20.53 -7.68 -0.53
CA ALA A 88 21.82 -7.23 -1.05
C ALA A 88 22.60 -6.45 0.02
N ALA A 89 21.94 -5.52 0.72
CA ALA A 89 22.56 -4.71 1.76
C ALA A 89 23.06 -5.53 2.95
N HIS A 90 22.36 -6.61 3.34
CA HIS A 90 22.83 -7.51 4.41
C HIS A 90 24.14 -8.23 4.10
N LYS A 91 24.55 -8.32 2.83
CA LYS A 91 25.83 -8.93 2.43
C LYS A 91 27.01 -7.96 2.58
N GLU A 92 26.73 -6.68 2.76
CA GLU A 92 27.72 -5.61 2.78
C GLU A 92 27.94 -5.13 4.23
N ALA A 93 29.16 -5.29 4.75
CA ALA A 93 29.47 -4.96 6.15
C ALA A 93 29.23 -3.48 6.51
N GLU A 94 29.33 -2.58 5.53
CA GLU A 94 29.09 -1.14 5.70
C GLU A 94 27.62 -0.80 6.03
N PHE A 95 26.68 -1.72 5.78
CA PHE A 95 25.25 -1.51 6.04
C PHE A 95 24.80 -1.99 7.42
N ALA A 96 25.67 -2.61 8.23
CA ALA A 96 25.29 -3.21 9.52
C ALA A 96 24.50 -2.24 10.45
N GLU A 97 24.85 -0.95 10.42
CA GLU A 97 24.18 0.09 11.21
C GLU A 97 23.49 1.16 10.32
N ASP A 98 23.29 0.88 9.04
CA ASP A 98 22.75 1.86 8.10
C ASP A 98 21.27 2.16 8.33
N VAL A 99 20.95 3.46 8.34
CA VAL A 99 19.61 3.98 8.62
C VAL A 99 18.62 3.64 7.50
N GLU A 100 19.07 3.63 6.24
CA GLU A 100 18.18 3.33 5.10
C GLU A 100 17.83 1.84 5.08
N LEU A 101 18.76 0.96 5.46
CA LEU A 101 18.48 -0.47 5.65
C LEU A 101 17.45 -0.69 6.77
N LYS A 102 17.67 -0.14 7.97
CA LYS A 102 16.73 -0.28 9.10
C LYS A 102 15.34 0.28 8.77
N ASN A 103 15.28 1.38 8.03
CA ASN A 103 14.02 1.96 7.57
C ASN A 103 13.31 1.05 6.54
N ALA A 104 14.05 0.49 5.58
CA ALA A 104 13.51 -0.48 4.62
C ALA A 104 12.91 -1.70 5.32
N GLU A 105 13.62 -2.27 6.30
CA GLU A 105 13.13 -3.40 7.13
C GLU A 105 11.87 -3.03 7.92
N SER A 106 11.78 -1.81 8.46
CA SER A 106 10.58 -1.34 9.13
C SER A 106 9.38 -1.28 8.19
N ILE A 107 9.58 -0.79 6.96
CA ILE A 107 8.51 -0.69 5.96
C ILE A 107 8.06 -2.07 5.48
N LEU A 108 9.00 -3.00 5.30
CA LEU A 108 8.66 -4.39 4.95
C LEU A 108 7.85 -5.09 6.05
N ARG A 109 8.13 -4.79 7.32
CA ARG A 109 7.33 -5.27 8.45
C ARG A 109 5.93 -4.68 8.45
N GLU A 110 5.80 -3.37 8.28
CA GLU A 110 4.50 -2.68 8.15
C GLU A 110 3.67 -3.23 6.98
N ALA A 111 4.31 -3.60 5.88
CA ALA A 111 3.62 -4.15 4.73
C ALA A 111 3.19 -5.63 4.87
N SER A 112 3.70 -6.33 5.88
CA SER A 112 3.38 -7.74 6.14
C SER A 112 2.35 -7.92 7.26
N SER A 113 1.93 -6.84 7.91
CA SER A 113 0.88 -6.81 8.95
C SER A 113 -0.49 -6.53 8.34
#